data_AF-A0A1V1P8J3-F1
#
_entry.id   AF-A0A1V1P8J3-F1
#
_cell.length_a   1.000
_cell.length_b   1.000
_cell.length_c   1.000
_cell.angle_alpha   90.00
_cell.angle_beta   90.00
_cell.angle_gamma   90.00
#
_symmetry.space_group_name_H-M   'P 1'
#
loop_
_entity.id
_entity.type
_entity.pdbx_description
1 polymer ?
#
loop_
_entity_poly.entity_id
_entity_poly.type
_entity_poly.pdbx_seq_one_letter_code
_entity_poly.pdbx_strand_id
1 'polypeptide(L)'
;MSDKTWRFAANERLYVDETLSTAFSAGSSGTMNERLEMSFAKKHGSSYAITANSGTSTLHMALHAFDIGPGDEVIIPALTVGMCGFAVCHSGATPVYADVCKDTFLMDPLDIEKKLHLKQKRSCLCIYMD
;
A
#
# COMPACT_ATOMS: atom_id res chain seq x y z
N MET A 1 23.79 -23.39 0.79
CA MET A 1 22.72 -22.39 1.06
C MET A 1 21.96 -22.86 2.29
N SER A 2 21.65 -21.98 3.24
CA SER A 2 20.86 -22.35 4.43
C SER A 2 19.46 -22.81 4.02
N ASP A 3 18.89 -23.76 4.75
CA ASP A 3 17.49 -24.13 4.59
C ASP A 3 16.59 -22.91 4.88
N LYS A 4 15.72 -22.55 3.93
CA LYS A 4 14.80 -21.41 4.02
C LYS A 4 13.34 -21.86 4.17
N THR A 5 13.09 -23.15 4.40
CA THR A 5 11.74 -23.73 4.56
C THR A 5 10.95 -23.08 5.69
N TRP A 6 11.62 -22.52 6.71
CA TRP A 6 11.00 -21.77 7.80
C TRP A 6 10.06 -20.62 7.36
N ARG A 7 10.21 -20.12 6.13
CA ARG A 7 9.37 -19.05 5.56
C ARG A 7 7.94 -19.49 5.26
N PHE A 8 7.69 -20.80 5.14
CA PHE A 8 6.38 -21.35 4.80
C PHE A 8 5.80 -22.05 6.03
N ALA A 9 4.76 -21.45 6.61
CA ALA A 9 4.11 -21.85 7.87
C ALA A 9 3.00 -22.89 7.65
N ALA A 10 3.30 -23.91 6.84
CA ALA A 10 2.55 -25.13 6.54
C ALA A 10 1.36 -25.02 5.55
N ASN A 11 0.49 -24.00 5.63
CA ASN A 11 -0.75 -23.99 4.85
C ASN A 11 -0.61 -23.43 3.42
N GLU A 12 0.51 -22.82 3.08
CA GLU A 12 0.70 -22.18 1.77
C GLU A 12 0.54 -23.18 0.63
N ARG A 13 1.15 -24.37 0.78
CA ARG A 13 1.03 -25.41 -0.25
C ARG A 13 -0.40 -25.88 -0.41
N LEU A 14 -1.11 -26.09 0.70
CA LEU A 14 -2.51 -26.51 0.70
C LEU A 14 -3.38 -25.49 -0.04
N TYR A 15 -3.22 -24.20 0.23
CA TYR A 15 -4.02 -23.15 -0.43
C TYR A 15 -3.67 -22.95 -1.90
N VAL A 16 -2.40 -23.14 -2.28
CA VAL A 16 -2.00 -23.13 -3.69
C VAL A 16 -2.63 -24.30 -4.43
N ASP A 17 -2.53 -25.51 -3.88
CA ASP A 17 -3.11 -26.71 -4.50
C ASP A 17 -4.65 -26.59 -4.58
N GLU A 18 -5.31 -26.08 -3.54
CA GLU A 18 -6.76 -25.77 -3.54
C GLU A 18 -7.11 -24.83 -4.71
N THR A 19 -6.43 -23.69 -4.81
CA THR A 19 -6.71 -22.66 -5.83
C THR A 19 -6.51 -23.20 -7.25
N LEU A 20 -5.46 -23.98 -7.48
CA LEU A 20 -5.18 -24.58 -8.77
C LEU A 20 -6.20 -25.67 -9.14
N SER A 21 -6.61 -26.49 -8.16
CA SER A 21 -7.58 -27.56 -8.38
C SER A 21 -8.99 -27.05 -8.72
N THR A 22 -9.34 -25.85 -8.25
CA THR A 22 -10.64 -25.21 -8.51
C THR A 22 -10.59 -24.21 -9.68
N ALA A 23 -9.45 -24.08 -10.36
CA ALA A 23 -9.22 -23.10 -11.42
C ALA A 23 -9.61 -21.67 -11.01
N PHE A 24 -9.24 -21.27 -9.77
CA PHE A 24 -9.54 -19.95 -9.19
C PHE A 24 -11.04 -19.64 -9.00
N SER A 25 -11.92 -20.65 -9.07
CA SER A 25 -13.36 -20.48 -8.88
C SER A 25 -13.72 -20.13 -7.43
N ALA A 26 -14.81 -19.39 -7.24
CA ALA A 26 -15.36 -19.12 -5.91
C ALA A 26 -15.98 -20.39 -5.29
N GLY A 27 -15.69 -20.64 -4.01
CA GLY A 27 -16.34 -21.68 -3.22
C GLY A 27 -17.49 -21.14 -2.36
N SER A 28 -18.04 -21.96 -1.47
CA SER A 28 -19.09 -21.56 -0.52
C SER A 28 -18.63 -20.48 0.47
N SER A 29 -17.33 -20.36 0.71
CA SER A 29 -16.69 -19.33 1.54
C SER A 29 -16.17 -18.13 0.74
N GLY A 30 -16.53 -18.03 -0.55
CA GLY A 30 -15.97 -17.06 -1.49
C GLY A 30 -14.67 -17.52 -2.15
N THR A 31 -14.04 -16.60 -2.88
CA THR A 31 -12.72 -16.71 -3.51
C THR A 31 -11.59 -16.67 -2.49
N MET A 32 -10.37 -17.05 -2.92
CA MET A 32 -9.17 -16.92 -2.08
C MET A 32 -8.87 -15.46 -1.72
N ASN A 33 -9.16 -14.52 -2.63
CA ASN A 33 -9.02 -13.09 -2.39
C ASN A 33 -9.97 -12.61 -1.29
N GLU A 34 -11.27 -12.94 -1.36
CA GLU A 34 -12.24 -12.55 -0.33
C GLU A 34 -11.87 -13.11 1.05
N ARG A 35 -11.41 -14.38 1.10
CA ARG A 35 -10.90 -14.99 2.34
C ARG A 35 -9.71 -14.21 2.92
N LEU A 36 -8.77 -13.80 2.06
CA LEU A 36 -7.62 -13.00 2.46
C LEU A 36 -8.06 -11.61 2.94
N GLU A 37 -8.92 -10.93 2.19
CA GLU A 37 -9.44 -9.59 2.52
C GLU A 37 -10.16 -9.59 3.87
N MET A 38 -11.08 -10.53 4.10
CA MET A 38 -11.76 -10.66 5.39
C MET A 38 -10.78 -10.90 6.55
N SER A 39 -9.82 -11.81 6.34
CA SER A 39 -8.83 -12.15 7.37
C SER A 39 -7.88 -10.98 7.66
N PHE A 40 -7.48 -10.24 6.62
CA PHE A 40 -6.60 -9.08 6.71
C PHE A 40 -7.30 -7.90 7.39
N ALA A 41 -8.54 -7.59 6.99
CA ALA A 41 -9.37 -6.57 7.62
C ALA A 41 -9.54 -6.85 9.12
N LYS A 42 -9.89 -8.10 9.47
CA LYS A 42 -9.99 -8.54 10.87
C LYS A 42 -8.68 -8.40 11.64
N LYS A 43 -7.55 -8.79 11.05
CA LYS A 43 -6.23 -8.72 11.69
C LYS A 43 -5.82 -7.28 12.00
N HIS A 44 -6.15 -6.34 11.11
CA HIS A 44 -5.78 -4.92 11.24
C HIS A 44 -6.87 -4.04 11.84
N GLY A 45 -8.02 -4.61 12.24
CA GLY A 45 -9.14 -3.84 12.82
C GLY A 45 -9.79 -2.87 11.83
N SER A 46 -9.68 -3.11 10.53
CA SER A 46 -10.32 -2.31 9.48
C SER A 46 -11.68 -2.89 9.10
N SER A 47 -12.62 -2.04 8.68
CA SER A 47 -13.91 -2.50 8.15
C SER A 47 -13.77 -3.25 6.82
N TYR A 48 -12.75 -2.89 6.02
CA TYR A 48 -12.53 -3.44 4.69
C TYR A 48 -11.03 -3.63 4.41
N ALA A 49 -10.72 -4.57 3.51
CA ALA A 49 -9.41 -4.70 2.88
C ALA A 49 -9.64 -5.03 1.40
N ILE A 50 -8.74 -4.56 0.53
CA ILE A 50 -8.81 -4.78 -0.92
C ILE A 50 -7.46 -5.33 -1.36
N THR A 51 -7.48 -6.48 -2.03
CA THR A 51 -6.28 -7.10 -2.57
C THR A 51 -5.85 -6.45 -3.88
N ALA A 52 -4.54 -6.38 -4.09
CA ALA A 52 -3.93 -5.98 -5.35
C ALA A 52 -2.75 -6.89 -5.65
N ASN A 53 -2.30 -6.89 -6.91
CA ASN A 53 -1.20 -7.73 -7.36
C ASN A 53 0.18 -7.31 -6.81
N SER A 54 0.31 -6.10 -6.25
CA SER A 54 1.55 -5.53 -5.74
C SER A 54 1.29 -4.30 -4.86
N GLY A 55 2.29 -3.91 -4.06
CA GLY A 55 2.26 -2.66 -3.30
C GLY A 55 2.16 -1.41 -4.20
N THR A 56 2.84 -1.40 -5.35
CA THR A 56 2.79 -0.29 -6.31
C THR A 56 1.39 -0.10 -6.88
N SER A 57 0.72 -1.18 -7.30
CA SER A 57 -0.66 -1.12 -7.79
C SER A 57 -1.63 -0.74 -6.68
N THR A 58 -1.37 -1.16 -5.43
CA THR A 58 -2.14 -0.73 -4.25
C THR A 58 -2.08 0.79 -4.08
N LEU A 59 -0.87 1.38 -4.12
CA LEU A 59 -0.69 2.83 -4.02
C LEU A 59 -1.38 3.57 -5.15
N HIS A 60 -1.24 3.09 -6.39
CA HIS A 60 -1.91 3.70 -7.53
C HIS A 60 -3.44 3.63 -7.43
N MET A 61 -3.99 2.49 -7.01
CA MET A 61 -5.43 2.32 -6.76
C MET A 61 -5.92 3.27 -5.66
N ALA A 62 -5.16 3.41 -4.57
CA ALA A 62 -5.50 4.33 -3.48
C ALA A 62 -5.51 5.78 -3.95
N LEU A 63 -4.48 6.23 -4.68
CA LEU A 63 -4.42 7.58 -5.24
C LEU A 63 -5.61 7.87 -6.16
N HIS A 64 -5.94 6.93 -7.05
CA HIS A 64 -7.10 7.07 -7.92
C HIS A 64 -8.43 7.07 -7.15
N ALA A 65 -8.55 6.30 -6.06
CA ALA A 65 -9.75 6.29 -5.22
C ALA A 65 -9.97 7.62 -4.46
N PHE A 66 -8.90 8.40 -4.25
CA PHE A 66 -8.96 9.75 -3.69
C PHE A 66 -9.02 10.86 -4.76
N ASP A 67 -9.27 10.51 -6.02
CA ASP A 67 -9.31 11.43 -7.17
C ASP A 67 -8.04 12.27 -7.34
N ILE A 68 -6.88 11.72 -6.94
CA ILE A 68 -5.59 12.39 -7.10
C ILE A 68 -5.16 12.38 -8.57
N GLY A 69 -4.82 13.56 -9.09
CA GLY A 69 -4.50 13.73 -10.49
C GLY A 69 -3.59 14.93 -10.81
N PRO A 70 -3.56 15.36 -12.09
CA PRO A 70 -2.79 16.51 -12.53
C PRO A 70 -3.09 17.79 -11.74
N GLY A 71 -2.05 18.41 -11.20
CA GLY A 71 -2.12 19.63 -10.38
C GLY A 71 -2.06 19.37 -8.87
N ASP A 72 -2.34 18.14 -8.45
CA ASP A 72 -2.27 17.75 -7.05
C ASP A 72 -0.81 17.51 -6.61
N GLU A 73 -0.56 17.67 -5.32
CA GLU A 73 0.71 17.37 -4.68
C GLU A 73 0.49 16.28 -3.62
N VAL A 74 1.35 15.27 -3.60
CA VAL A 74 1.29 14.16 -2.63
C VAL A 74 2.56 14.16 -1.81
N ILE A 75 2.42 14.25 -0.49
CA ILE A 75 3.57 14.24 0.42
C ILE A 75 4.00 12.79 0.68
N ILE A 76 5.26 12.50 0.41
CA ILE A 76 5.86 11.17 0.58
C ILE A 76 7.21 11.27 1.29
N PRO A 77 7.68 10.22 2.00
CA PRO A 77 9.00 10.24 2.62
C PRO A 77 10.12 10.37 1.58
N ALA A 78 11.14 11.18 1.86
CA ALA A 78 12.35 11.29 1.07
C ALA A 78 13.19 10.00 1.12
N LEU A 79 13.14 9.30 2.26
CA LEU A 79 13.81 8.01 2.46
C LEU A 79 12.79 6.87 2.36
N THR A 80 12.58 6.33 1.16
CA THR A 80 11.66 5.21 0.91
C THR A 80 11.98 4.47 -0.39
N VAL A 81 11.21 3.44 -0.72
CA VAL A 81 11.26 2.78 -2.03
C VAL A 81 10.73 3.71 -3.13
N GLY A 82 11.43 3.78 -4.27
CA GLY A 82 11.07 4.70 -5.37
C GLY A 82 9.64 4.55 -5.92
N MET A 83 9.03 3.39 -5.69
CA MET A 83 7.65 3.07 -6.08
C MET A 83 6.62 4.03 -5.47
N CYS A 84 6.88 4.61 -4.29
CA CYS A 84 6.03 5.64 -3.72
C CYS A 84 5.96 6.88 -4.62
N GLY A 85 7.11 7.36 -5.10
CA GLY A 85 7.17 8.48 -6.06
C GLY A 85 6.59 8.12 -7.42
N PHE A 86 6.88 6.91 -7.92
CA PHE A 86 6.35 6.46 -9.21
C PHE A 86 4.83 6.35 -9.23
N ALA A 87 4.19 5.90 -8.14
CA ALA A 87 2.74 5.85 -8.05
C ALA A 87 2.11 7.26 -8.18
N VAL A 88 2.68 8.25 -7.49
CA VAL A 88 2.25 9.65 -7.57
C VAL A 88 2.42 10.21 -8.98
N CYS A 89 3.59 9.99 -9.59
CA CYS A 89 3.85 10.43 -10.96
C CYS A 89 2.92 9.74 -11.97
N HIS A 90 2.59 8.46 -11.76
CA HIS A 90 1.71 7.71 -12.66
C HIS A 90 0.27 8.24 -12.63
N SER A 91 -0.19 8.72 -11.48
CA SER A 91 -1.46 9.45 -11.35
C SER A 91 -1.43 10.85 -11.98
N GLY A 92 -0.27 11.34 -12.45
CA GLY A 92 -0.11 12.69 -13.00
C GLY A 92 0.06 13.78 -11.94
N ALA A 93 0.09 13.41 -10.66
CA ALA A 93 0.32 14.31 -9.54
C ALA A 93 1.83 14.58 -9.32
N THR A 94 2.14 15.55 -8.47
CA THR A 94 3.52 15.95 -8.14
C THR A 94 3.94 15.39 -6.77
N PRO A 95 5.00 14.57 -6.68
CA PRO A 95 5.52 14.15 -5.38
C PRO A 95 6.23 15.31 -4.67
N VAL A 96 5.92 15.47 -3.38
CA VAL A 96 6.57 16.42 -2.47
C VAL A 96 7.25 15.61 -1.37
N TYR A 97 8.58 15.61 -1.37
CA TYR A 97 9.36 14.77 -0.45
C TYR A 97 9.47 15.42 0.93
N ALA A 98 8.95 14.78 1.97
CA ALA A 98 9.17 15.12 3.37
C ALA A 98 10.46 14.48 3.91
N ASP A 99 11.23 15.23 4.69
CA ASP A 99 12.40 14.71 5.41
C ASP A 99 11.99 13.69 6.48
N VAL A 100 12.95 12.97 7.02
CA VAL A 100 12.72 11.89 7.99
C VAL A 100 13.41 12.15 9.32
N CYS A 101 12.79 11.73 10.42
CA CYS A 101 13.40 11.75 11.73
C CYS A 101 14.57 10.75 11.77
N LYS A 102 15.76 11.22 12.15
CA LYS A 102 17.00 10.41 12.17
C LYS A 102 16.89 9.13 12.99
N ASP A 103 16.14 9.15 14.09
CA ASP A 103 16.10 8.05 15.04
C ASP A 103 15.05 6.98 14.68
N THR A 104 14.01 7.34 13.93
CA THR A 104 12.92 6.42 13.55
C THR A 104 12.89 6.10 12.06
N PHE A 105 13.53 6.93 11.23
CA PHE A 105 13.45 6.91 9.76
C PHE A 105 12.05 7.16 9.20
N LEU A 106 11.11 7.61 10.04
CA LEU A 106 9.77 7.99 9.66
C LEU A 106 9.72 9.47 9.26
N MET A 107 8.69 9.86 8.49
CA MET A 107 8.54 11.27 8.08
C MET A 107 8.51 12.22 9.28
N ASP A 108 9.26 13.32 9.19
CA ASP A 108 9.27 14.39 10.20
C ASP A 108 7.94 15.15 10.16
N PRO A 109 7.10 15.06 11.23
CA PRO A 109 5.82 15.76 11.27
C PRO A 109 5.94 17.27 11.09
N LEU A 110 7.03 17.89 11.58
CA LEU A 110 7.26 19.33 11.46
C LEU A 110 7.55 19.74 10.02
N ASP A 111 8.21 18.88 9.25
CA ASP A 111 8.49 19.12 7.85
C ASP A 111 7.26 18.86 6.96
N ILE A 112 6.42 17.88 7.32
CA ILE A 112 5.09 17.71 6.72
C ILE A 112 4.25 18.99 6.92
N GLU A 113 4.16 19.51 8.15
CA GLU A 113 3.38 20.71 8.47
C GLU A 113 3.84 21.93 7.66
N LYS A 114 5.15 22.16 7.58
CA LYS A 114 5.73 23.22 6.73
C LYS A 114 5.30 23.10 5.27
N LYS A 115 5.26 21.88 4.73
CA LYS A 115 4.89 21.60 3.33
C LYS A 115 3.40 21.80 3.06
N LEU A 116 2.55 21.54 4.05
CA LEU A 116 1.11 21.83 3.97
C LEU A 116 0.82 23.34 3.87
N HIS A 117 1.56 24.18 4.59
CA HIS A 117 1.31 25.63 4.63
C HIS A 117 1.81 26.42 3.42
N LEU A 118 2.61 25.83 2.55
CA LEU A 118 3.25 26.55 1.44
C LEU A 118 2.30 26.85 0.26
N LYS A 119 1.11 26.22 0.16
CA LYS A 119 0.15 26.49 -0.93
C LYS A 119 -1.32 26.22 -0.54
N GLN A 120 -2.23 27.03 -1.09
CA GLN A 120 -3.67 26.73 -1.15
C GLN A 120 -3.90 25.52 -2.06
N LYS A 121 -3.98 24.29 -1.51
CA LYS A 121 -4.11 23.08 -2.34
C LYS A 121 -5.29 22.18 -1.99
N ARG A 122 -5.84 21.66 -3.09
CA ARG A 122 -6.85 20.61 -3.24
C ARG A 122 -6.11 19.29 -2.93
N SER A 123 -6.58 18.56 -1.91
CA SER A 123 -6.11 17.23 -1.48
C SER A 123 -4.60 17.02 -1.25
N CYS A 124 -4.19 16.86 0.02
CA CYS A 124 -2.89 16.30 0.39
C CYS A 124 -3.08 14.91 0.99
N LEU A 125 -2.51 13.88 0.37
CA LEU A 125 -2.42 12.53 0.93
C LEU A 125 -1.00 12.30 1.45
N CYS A 126 -0.88 11.90 2.72
CA CYS A 126 0.38 11.44 3.30
C CYS A 126 0.41 9.91 3.29
N ILE A 127 1.41 9.32 2.63
CA ILE A 127 1.60 7.87 2.60
C ILE A 127 2.63 7.49 3.67
N TYR A 128 2.19 6.72 4.68
CA TYR A 128 3.06 6.15 5.70
C TYR A 128 3.46 4.72 5.31
N MET A 129 4.75 4.41 5.36
CA MET A 129 5.29 3.07 5.13
C MET A 129 6.12 2.69 6.36
N ASP A 130 5.62 1.76 7.16
CA ASP A 130 6.31 1.09 8.27
C ASP A 130 6.41 -0.42 7.96
#